data_AF-A0A6G3WJM2-F1
#
_entry.id   AF-A0A6G3WJM2-F1
#
_cell.length_a   1.000
_cell.length_b   1.000
_cell.length_c   1.000
_cell.angle_alpha   90.00
_cell.angle_beta   90.00
_cell.angle_gamma   90.00
#
_symmetry.space_group_name_H-M   'P 1'
#
loop_
_entity.id
_entity.type
_entity.pdbx_description
1 polymer ?
#
loop_
_entity_poly.entity_id
_entity_poly.type
_entity_poly.pdbx_seq_one_letter_code
_entity_poly.pdbx_strand_id
1 'polypeptide(L)'
;LYALLDAAELAERELMPAPPVTASMSIVSGLAGVFSGFKHRVVELSGAAGVDPREVFFELGRRQAIAGQEDLIVDVVAELSGRGTKADEA
;
A
#
# COMPACT_ATOMS: atom_id res chain seq x y z
N LEU A 1 -4.96 -34.10 6.88
CA LEU A 1 -5.34 -32.91 7.67
C LEU A 1 -4.26 -32.55 8.68
N TYR A 2 -3.98 -33.37 9.68
CA TYR A 2 -2.96 -33.08 10.72
C TYR A 2 -1.60 -32.64 10.17
N ALA A 3 -1.04 -33.38 9.21
CA ALA A 3 0.23 -32.99 8.58
C ALA A 3 0.24 -31.59 7.93
N LEU A 4 -0.92 -31.10 7.45
CA LEU A 4 -1.03 -29.74 6.91
C LEU A 4 -1.07 -28.70 8.01
N LEU A 5 -1.70 -29.00 9.15
CA LEU A 5 -1.71 -28.14 10.33
C LEU A 5 -0.30 -28.03 10.92
N ASP A 6 0.40 -29.16 11.07
CA ASP A 6 1.78 -29.20 11.56
C ASP A 6 2.72 -28.40 10.65
N ALA A 7 2.52 -28.49 9.33
CA ALA A 7 3.27 -27.72 8.34
C ALA A 7 2.98 -26.21 8.44
N ALA A 8 1.74 -25.81 8.69
CA ALA A 8 1.37 -24.42 8.89
C ALA A 8 1.99 -23.83 10.16
N GLU A 9 1.94 -24.56 11.29
CA GLU A 9 2.59 -24.15 12.55
C GLU A 9 4.11 -24.05 12.41
N LEU A 10 4.74 -24.97 11.66
CA LEU A 10 6.16 -24.90 11.33
C LEU A 10 6.47 -23.66 10.49
N ALA A 11 5.70 -23.39 9.45
CA ALA A 11 5.89 -22.21 8.60
C ALA A 11 5.71 -20.90 9.37
N GLU A 12 4.73 -20.82 10.27
CA GLU A 12 4.50 -19.65 11.11
C GLU A 12 5.73 -19.35 12.00
N ARG A 13 6.31 -20.36 12.65
CA ARG A 13 7.48 -20.15 13.53
C ARG A 13 8.77 -19.87 12.78
N GLU A 14 9.00 -20.54 11.64
CA GLU A 14 10.31 -20.54 10.98
C GLU A 14 10.42 -19.55 9.81
N LEU A 15 9.30 -19.22 9.15
CA LEU A 15 9.31 -18.45 7.90
C LEU A 15 8.68 -17.06 8.02
N MET A 16 7.88 -16.81 9.06
CA MET A 16 7.16 -15.55 9.22
C MET A 16 7.80 -14.69 10.31
N PRO A 17 8.28 -13.47 10.00
CA PRO A 17 8.69 -12.53 11.04
C PRO A 17 7.55 -12.17 11.99
N ALA A 18 6.31 -12.14 11.47
CA ALA A 18 5.08 -12.00 12.22
C ALA A 18 3.90 -12.55 11.39
N PRO A 19 2.85 -13.10 12.01
CA PRO A 19 1.65 -13.51 11.30
C PRO A 19 0.95 -12.32 10.59
N PRO A 20 0.35 -12.55 9.41
CA PRO A 20 -0.41 -11.50 8.72
C PRO A 20 -1.67 -11.13 9.52
N VAL A 21 -1.89 -9.83 9.69
CA VAL A 21 -3.06 -9.27 10.40
C VAL A 21 -3.84 -8.30 9.51
N THR A 22 -5.16 -8.24 9.69
CA THR A 22 -6.03 -7.26 9.02
C THR A 22 -5.82 -5.88 9.66
N ALA A 23 -4.82 -5.16 9.18
CA ALA A 23 -4.53 -3.79 9.61
C ALA A 23 -5.46 -2.78 8.90
N SER A 24 -5.56 -1.57 9.45
CA SER A 24 -6.34 -0.48 8.85
C SER A 24 -5.96 -0.23 7.38
N MET A 25 -4.67 -0.30 7.03
CA MET A 25 -4.22 -0.14 5.65
C MET A 25 -4.69 -1.25 4.71
N SER A 26 -4.87 -2.48 5.22
CA SER A 26 -5.43 -3.59 4.43
C SER A 26 -6.91 -3.35 4.10
N ILE A 27 -7.65 -2.73 5.04
CA ILE A 27 -9.03 -2.33 4.81
C ILE A 27 -9.08 -1.19 3.78
N VAL A 28 -8.22 -0.19 3.93
CA VAL A 28 -8.14 0.95 3.00
C VAL A 28 -7.79 0.52 1.58
N SER A 29 -6.80 -0.36 1.40
CA SER A 29 -6.47 -0.87 0.07
C SER A 29 -7.65 -1.64 -0.56
N GLY A 30 -8.37 -2.43 0.25
CA GLY A 30 -9.57 -3.14 -0.19
C GLY A 30 -10.71 -2.18 -0.59
N LEU A 31 -10.97 -1.14 0.21
CA LEU A 31 -11.98 -0.12 -0.10
C LEU A 31 -11.63 0.69 -1.35
N ALA A 32 -10.35 0.98 -1.57
CA ALA A 32 -9.86 1.68 -2.74
C ALA A 32 -9.79 0.80 -4.01
N GLY A 33 -9.93 -0.53 -3.87
CA GLY A 33 -9.76 -1.47 -4.97
C GLY A 33 -8.31 -1.56 -5.48
N VAL A 34 -7.32 -1.27 -4.63
CA VAL A 34 -5.90 -1.20 -4.99
C VAL A 34 -5.15 -2.40 -4.45
N PHE A 35 -4.16 -2.86 -5.21
CA PHE A 35 -3.29 -3.98 -4.83
C PHE A 35 -2.64 -3.77 -3.45
N SER A 36 -2.87 -4.72 -2.53
CA SER A 36 -2.42 -4.62 -1.13
C SER A 36 -0.89 -4.61 -0.97
N GLY A 37 -0.15 -5.14 -1.96
CA GLY A 37 1.30 -5.12 -1.99
C GLY A 37 1.91 -3.71 -2.01
N PHE A 38 1.14 -2.69 -2.39
CA PHE A 38 1.58 -1.30 -2.37
C PHE A 38 1.76 -0.73 -0.95
N LYS A 39 1.21 -1.39 0.08
CA LYS A 39 1.17 -0.89 1.48
C LYS A 39 2.53 -0.38 1.97
N HIS A 40 3.58 -1.17 1.83
CA HIS A 40 4.89 -0.79 2.37
C HIS A 40 5.42 0.48 1.69
N ARG A 41 5.30 0.54 0.36
CA ARG A 41 5.79 1.67 -0.43
C ARG A 41 4.98 2.94 -0.20
N VAL A 42 3.66 2.82 -0.13
CA VAL A 42 2.76 3.94 0.19
C VAL A 42 3.11 4.51 1.57
N VAL A 43 3.18 3.67 2.62
CA VAL A 43 3.48 4.12 3.98
C VAL A 43 4.85 4.81 4.07
N GLU A 44 5.87 4.23 3.43
CA GLU A 44 7.22 4.78 3.39
C GLU A 44 7.25 6.18 2.75
N LEU A 45 6.72 6.33 1.52
CA LEU A 45 6.78 7.57 0.76
C LEU A 45 5.86 8.65 1.36
N SER A 46 4.66 8.28 1.79
CA SER A 46 3.73 9.17 2.47
C SER A 46 4.32 9.75 3.75
N GLY A 47 4.99 8.91 4.56
CA GLY A 47 5.64 9.35 5.80
C GLY A 47 6.76 10.36 5.55
N ALA A 48 7.58 10.15 4.51
CA ALA A 48 8.64 11.08 4.12
C ALA A 48 8.09 12.42 3.58
N ALA A 49 6.91 12.41 2.96
CA ALA A 49 6.29 13.58 2.35
C ALA A 49 5.27 14.31 3.27
N GLY A 50 4.96 13.77 4.45
CA GLY A 50 3.93 14.32 5.34
C GLY A 50 2.50 14.18 4.78
N VAL A 51 2.28 13.22 3.90
CA VAL A 51 0.97 12.93 3.27
C VAL A 51 0.30 11.79 4.02
N ASP A 52 -1.03 11.81 4.13
CA ASP A 52 -1.76 10.66 4.69
C ASP A 52 -1.75 9.49 3.68
N PRO A 53 -1.23 8.30 4.06
CA PRO A 53 -1.18 7.15 3.16
C PRO A 53 -2.56 6.66 2.70
N ARG A 54 -3.64 7.00 3.43
CA ARG A 54 -5.01 6.67 3.02
C ARG A 54 -5.44 7.44 1.78
N GLU A 55 -5.11 8.72 1.72
CA GLU A 55 -5.39 9.57 0.55
C GLU A 55 -4.65 9.07 -0.68
N VAL A 56 -3.41 8.61 -0.51
CA VAL A 56 -2.63 7.98 -1.59
C VAL A 56 -3.35 6.74 -2.12
N PHE A 57 -3.85 5.87 -1.25
CA PHE A 57 -4.59 4.68 -1.70
C PHE A 57 -5.88 5.03 -2.42
N PHE A 58 -6.67 5.99 -1.92
CA PHE A 58 -7.87 6.42 -2.61
C PHE A 58 -7.56 7.05 -3.97
N GLU A 59 -6.47 7.82 -4.07
CA GLU A 59 -6.02 8.38 -5.34
C GLU A 59 -5.60 7.31 -6.36
N LEU A 60 -4.80 6.34 -5.92
CA LEU A 60 -4.42 5.20 -6.76
C LEU A 60 -5.65 4.40 -7.22
N GLY A 61 -6.65 4.27 -6.33
CA GLY A 61 -7.95 3.69 -6.66
C GLY A 61 -8.69 4.49 -7.73
N ARG A 62 -8.76 5.82 -7.60
CA ARG A 62 -9.33 6.70 -8.64
C ARG A 62 -8.63 6.54 -9.99
N ARG A 63 -7.31 6.32 -10.00
CA ARG A 63 -6.50 6.09 -11.20
C ARG A 63 -6.55 4.66 -11.72
N GLN A 64 -7.25 3.75 -11.04
CA GLN A 64 -7.35 2.33 -11.38
C GLN A 64 -5.96 1.66 -11.48
N ALA A 65 -5.05 2.04 -10.57
CA ALA A 65 -3.70 1.50 -10.54
C ALA A 65 -3.70 -0.02 -10.34
N ILE A 66 -2.91 -0.72 -11.15
CA ILE A 66 -2.73 -2.18 -11.08
C ILE A 66 -1.35 -2.54 -10.55
N ALA A 67 -1.17 -3.79 -10.12
CA ALA A 67 0.14 -4.30 -9.69
C ALA A 67 1.19 -4.13 -10.80
N GLY A 68 2.41 -3.73 -10.45
CA GLY A 68 3.47 -3.37 -11.40
C GLY A 68 3.53 -1.89 -11.78
N GLN A 69 2.62 -1.05 -11.25
CA GLN A 69 2.63 0.41 -11.41
C GLN A 69 3.04 1.12 -10.10
N GLU A 70 4.07 0.63 -9.44
CA GLU A 70 4.57 1.20 -8.19
C GLU A 70 5.15 2.61 -8.36
N ASP A 71 5.48 3.01 -9.59
CA ASP A 71 5.90 4.36 -9.98
C ASP A 71 4.78 5.39 -9.74
N LEU A 72 3.52 5.05 -10.02
CA LEU A 72 2.37 5.92 -9.76
C LEU A 72 2.23 6.33 -8.29
N ILE A 73 2.75 5.52 -7.35
CA ILE A 73 2.75 5.86 -5.93
C ILE A 73 3.59 7.12 -5.69
N VAL A 74 4.73 7.25 -6.38
CA VAL A 74 5.63 8.40 -6.27
C VAL A 74 4.94 9.66 -6.77
N ASP A 75 4.29 9.58 -7.93
CA ASP A 75 3.59 10.70 -8.55
C ASP A 75 2.43 11.18 -7.68
N VAL A 76 1.60 10.26 -7.21
CA VAL A 76 0.48 10.57 -6.31
C VAL A 76 0.95 11.23 -5.02
N VAL A 77 2.03 10.72 -4.41
CA VAL A 77 2.59 11.33 -3.19
C VAL A 77 3.13 12.73 -3.49
N ALA A 78 3.81 12.93 -4.62
CA ALA A 78 4.31 14.23 -5.02
C ALA A 78 3.16 15.24 -5.22
N GLU A 79 2.10 14.84 -5.91
CA GLU A 79 0.90 15.65 -6.11
C GLU A 79 0.23 16.02 -4.77
N LEU A 80 -0.05 15.03 -3.91
CA LEU A 80 -0.71 15.25 -2.62
C LEU A 80 0.15 16.06 -1.63
N SER A 81 1.48 16.03 -1.77
CA SER A 81 2.39 16.86 -0.98
C SER A 81 2.43 18.33 -1.42
N GLY A 82 1.67 18.70 -2.45
CA GLY A 82 1.70 20.04 -3.05
C GLY A 82 2.93 20.32 -3.91
N ARG A 83 3.69 19.27 -4.26
CA ARG A 83 4.83 19.35 -5.19
C ARG A 83 4.42 19.07 -6.65
N GLY A 84 3.22 18.55 -6.88
CA GLY A 84 2.61 18.41 -8.20
C GLY A 84 1.65 19.55 -8.51
N THR A 85 1.96 20.30 -9.58
CA THR A 85 1.05 21.18 -10.33
C THR A 85 0.66 22.54 -9.70
N LYS A 86 1.65 23.43 -9.60
CA LYS A 86 1.48 24.88 -9.86
C LYS A 86 2.22 25.31 -11.14
N ALA A 87 2.32 24.43 -12.13
CA ALA A 87 3.21 24.63 -13.29
C ALA A 87 2.54 24.61 -14.67
N ASP A 88 1.21 24.43 -14.80
CA ASP A 88 0.55 24.36 -16.12
C ASP A 88 -0.70 25.25 -16.30
N GLU A 89 -0.93 26.23 -15.41
CA GLU A 89 -2.04 27.21 -15.56
C GLU A 89 -1.62 28.67 -15.33
N ALA A 90 -0.50 29.12 -15.93
CA ALA A 90 -0.15 30.54 -16.01
C ALA A 90 0.27 30.94 -17.43
#